data_AF-A0A2V6SPV9-F1
#
_entry.id   AF-A0A2V6SPV9-F1
#
_cell.length_a   1.000
_cell.length_b   1.000
_cell.length_c   1.000
_cell.angle_alpha   90.00
_cell.angle_beta   90.00
_cell.angle_gamma   90.00
#
_symmetry.space_group_name_H-M   'P 1'
#
loop_
_entity.id
_entity.type
_entity.pdbx_description
1 polymer ?
#
loop_
_entity_poly.entity_id
_entity_poly.type
_entity_poly.pdbx_seq_one_letter_code
_entity_poly.pdbx_strand_id
1 'polypeptide(L)'
;MQIHVPRIAATSEPVAELDRLGDEIAELSAHLDAATARLLDLIREFDARGGWNTGFRSCAAWLSWRVGLDLGAARERVRVARALGTLPLMGQALARGELSYAKVRALTRVATSETEARLLAVGRAGTAAHV
;
A
#
# COMPACT_ATOMS: atom_id res chain seq x y z
N MET A 1 -59.02 0.69 -15.26
CA MET A 1 -57.92 0.01 -14.56
C MET A 1 -56.64 0.78 -14.86
N GLN A 2 -56.28 1.75 -14.00
CA GLN A 2 -55.05 2.53 -14.18
C GLN A 2 -53.88 1.73 -13.62
N ILE A 3 -52.93 1.40 -14.50
CA ILE A 3 -51.68 0.73 -14.15
C ILE A 3 -50.74 1.82 -13.65
N HIS A 4 -50.56 1.92 -12.33
CA HIS A 4 -49.57 2.80 -11.73
C HIS A 4 -48.20 2.17 -11.95
N VAL A 5 -47.46 2.67 -12.94
CA VAL A 5 -46.05 2.32 -13.13
C VAL A 5 -45.27 2.93 -11.96
N PRO A 6 -44.54 2.14 -11.15
CA PRO A 6 -43.71 2.71 -10.10
C PRO A 6 -42.60 3.51 -10.76
N ARG A 7 -42.60 4.83 -10.52
CA ARG A 7 -41.47 5.69 -10.86
C ARG A 7 -40.29 5.22 -10.02
N ILE A 8 -39.37 4.49 -10.63
CA ILE A 8 -38.04 4.23 -10.05
C ILE A 8 -37.46 5.62 -9.79
N ALA A 9 -37.50 6.06 -8.54
CA ALA A 9 -36.81 7.27 -8.15
C ALA A 9 -35.33 7.03 -8.44
N ALA A 10 -34.75 7.86 -9.31
CA ALA A 10 -33.31 7.95 -9.45
C ALA A 10 -32.69 7.91 -8.06
N THR A 11 -31.72 7.01 -7.84
CA THR A 11 -30.90 6.98 -6.63
C THR A 11 -30.61 8.40 -6.21
N SER A 12 -31.13 8.79 -5.04
CA SER A 12 -31.14 10.16 -4.54
C SER A 12 -29.79 10.81 -4.81
N GLU A 13 -29.72 11.96 -5.49
CA GLU A 13 -28.45 12.64 -5.84
C GLU A 13 -27.40 12.66 -4.70
N PRO A 14 -27.78 12.80 -3.41
CA PRO A 14 -26.84 12.70 -2.30
C PRO A 14 -26.14 11.34 -2.14
N VAL A 15 -26.82 10.22 -2.45
CA VAL A 15 -26.23 8.88 -2.40
C VAL A 15 -25.19 8.73 -3.51
N ALA A 16 -25.51 9.18 -4.72
CA ALA A 16 -24.59 9.15 -5.86
C ALA A 16 -23.39 10.11 -5.70
N GLU A 17 -23.50 11.16 -4.90
CA GLU A 17 -22.36 12.02 -4.53
C GLU A 17 -21.42 11.34 -3.53
N LEU A 18 -21.96 10.68 -2.51
CA LEU A 18 -21.16 9.93 -1.53
C LEU A 18 -20.43 8.75 -2.18
N ASP A 19 -21.06 8.05 -3.12
CA ASP A 19 -20.42 6.96 -3.87
C ASP A 19 -19.23 7.48 -4.69
N ARG A 20 -19.40 8.61 -5.40
CA ARG A 20 -18.31 9.26 -6.15
C ARG A 20 -17.17 9.71 -5.25
N LEU A 21 -17.47 10.27 -4.07
CA LEU A 21 -16.44 10.63 -3.10
C LEU A 21 -15.69 9.38 -2.59
N GLY A 22 -16.40 8.27 -2.38
CA GLY A 22 -15.81 6.98 -2.03
C GLY A 22 -14.84 6.46 -3.11
N ASP A 23 -15.24 6.55 -4.38
CA ASP A 23 -14.40 6.19 -5.52
C ASP A 23 -13.15 7.08 -5.61
N GLU A 24 -13.29 8.40 -5.39
CA GLU A 24 -12.17 9.34 -5.38
C GLU A 24 -11.16 9.03 -4.25
N ILE A 25 -11.66 8.70 -3.05
CA ILE A 25 -10.81 8.27 -1.94
C ILE A 25 -10.06 6.98 -2.29
N ALA A 26 -10.74 6.01 -2.89
CA ALA A 26 -10.14 4.73 -3.27
C ALA A 26 -9.06 4.91 -4.35
N GLU A 27 -9.34 5.72 -5.37
CA GLU A 27 -8.41 6.06 -6.44
C GLU A 27 -7.17 6.78 -5.89
N LEU A 28 -7.35 7.81 -5.04
CA LEU A 28 -6.24 8.53 -4.44
C LEU A 28 -5.40 7.62 -3.53
N SER A 29 -6.03 6.72 -2.77
CA SER A 29 -5.31 5.73 -1.97
C SER A 29 -4.44 4.83 -2.84
N ALA A 30 -4.94 4.34 -3.98
CA ALA A 30 -4.18 3.51 -4.91
C ALA A 30 -2.96 4.27 -5.48
N HIS A 31 -3.12 5.57 -5.78
CA HIS A 31 -2.00 6.43 -6.19
C HIS A 31 -0.95 6.61 -5.07
N LEU A 32 -1.38 6.79 -3.82
CA LEU A 32 -0.47 6.87 -2.66
C LEU A 32 0.28 5.56 -2.43
N ASP A 33 -0.37 4.42 -2.63
CA ASP A 33 0.25 3.10 -2.55
C ASP A 33 1.28 2.90 -3.67
N ALA A 34 0.96 3.30 -4.90
CA ALA A 34 1.90 3.28 -6.02
C ALA A 34 3.14 4.17 -5.77
N ALA A 35 2.93 5.40 -5.27
CA ALA A 35 4.02 6.28 -4.86
C ALA A 35 4.84 5.68 -3.70
N THR A 36 4.19 4.99 -2.77
CA THR A 36 4.85 4.27 -1.68
C THR A 36 5.71 3.13 -2.19
N ALA A 37 5.27 2.38 -3.21
CA ALA A 37 6.09 1.36 -3.86
C ALA A 37 7.41 1.96 -4.37
N ARG A 38 7.32 3.09 -5.10
CA ARG A 38 8.50 3.80 -5.61
C ARG A 38 9.42 4.28 -4.50
N LEU A 39 8.85 4.82 -3.42
CA LEU A 39 9.64 5.22 -2.25
C LEU A 39 10.39 4.03 -1.62
N LEU A 40 9.73 2.87 -1.49
CA LEU A 40 10.35 1.67 -0.91
C LEU A 40 11.50 1.15 -1.78
N ASP A 41 11.38 1.21 -3.11
CA ASP A 41 12.49 0.88 -4.01
C ASP A 41 13.69 1.82 -3.80
N LEU A 42 13.45 3.12 -3.69
CA LEU A 42 14.51 4.10 -3.42
C LEU A 42 15.16 3.88 -2.05
N ILE A 43 14.36 3.56 -1.03
CA ILE A 43 14.87 3.22 0.31
C ILE A 43 15.74 1.98 0.25
N ARG A 44 15.30 0.92 -0.43
CA ARG A 44 16.07 -0.33 -0.57
C ARG A 44 17.41 -0.06 -1.28
N GLU A 45 17.38 0.68 -2.38
CA GLU A 45 18.57 1.06 -3.14
C GLU A 45 19.55 1.87 -2.28
N PHE A 46 19.05 2.89 -1.58
CA PHE A 46 19.85 3.76 -0.72
C PHE A 46 20.44 3.01 0.48
N ASP A 47 19.67 2.13 1.10
CA ASP A 47 20.10 1.28 2.21
C ASP A 47 21.17 0.26 1.76
N ALA A 48 20.96 -0.40 0.62
CA ALA A 48 21.92 -1.37 0.06
C ALA A 48 23.25 -0.72 -0.33
N ARG A 49 23.23 0.52 -0.82
CA ARG A 49 24.43 1.31 -1.14
C ARG A 49 25.08 1.95 0.09
N GLY A 50 24.51 1.77 1.29
CA GLY A 50 25.01 2.38 2.52
C GLY A 50 24.95 3.91 2.53
N GLY A 51 24.06 4.53 1.74
CA GLY A 51 24.01 5.99 1.56
C GLY A 51 23.68 6.77 2.83
N TRP A 52 23.14 6.10 3.85
CA TRP A 52 22.89 6.66 5.18
C TRP A 52 24.15 6.78 6.04
N ASN A 53 25.25 6.12 5.67
CA ASN A 53 26.48 6.04 6.45
C ASN A 53 27.34 7.32 6.33
N THR A 54 26.70 8.47 6.44
CA THR A 54 27.31 9.81 6.45
C THR A 54 27.19 10.45 7.84
N GLY A 55 27.32 9.63 8.90
CA GLY A 55 27.15 10.03 10.30
C GLY A 55 25.89 9.50 10.99
N PHE A 56 25.04 8.72 10.31
CA PHE A 56 23.91 8.04 10.94
C PHE A 56 24.23 6.58 11.22
N ARG A 57 23.65 6.04 12.31
CA ARG A 57 23.84 4.64 12.73
C ARG A 57 23.05 3.61 11.91
N SER A 58 22.08 4.05 11.11
CA SER A 58 21.25 3.17 10.26
C SER A 58 20.44 3.96 9.25
N CYS A 59 19.95 3.30 8.19
CA CYS A 59 19.02 3.90 7.24
C CYS A 59 17.75 4.43 7.91
N ALA A 60 17.23 3.73 8.91
CA ALA A 60 16.05 4.18 9.65
C ALA A 60 16.32 5.46 10.45
N ALA A 61 17.52 5.62 11.03
CA ALA A 61 17.91 6.85 11.71
C ALA A 61 18.03 8.03 10.73
N TRP A 62 18.61 7.78 9.55
CA TRP A 62 18.67 8.77 8.47
C TRP A 62 17.27 9.18 7.99
N LEU A 63 16.36 8.22 7.77
CA LEU A 63 14.98 8.50 7.37
C LEU A 63 14.24 9.31 8.43
N SER A 64 14.44 8.97 9.71
CA SER A 64 13.81 9.71 10.81
C SER A 64 14.24 11.18 10.81
N TRP A 65 15.54 11.44 10.63
CA TRP A 65 16.07 12.80 10.57
C TRP A 65 15.71 13.55 9.27
N ARG A 66 15.86 12.91 8.11
CA ARG A 66 15.75 13.57 6.80
C ARG A 66 14.32 13.68 6.28
N VAL A 67 13.49 12.67 6.59
CA VAL A 67 12.12 12.51 6.07
C VAL A 67 11.07 12.79 7.16
N GLY A 68 11.48 12.94 8.42
CA GLY A 68 10.58 13.29 9.53
C GLY A 68 9.70 12.14 10.01
N LEU A 69 10.03 10.89 9.66
CA LEU A 69 9.35 9.72 10.19
C LEU A 69 9.72 9.49 11.65
N ASP A 70 8.79 9.02 12.47
CA ASP A 70 9.17 8.43 13.74
C ASP A 70 10.06 7.20 13.49
N LEU A 71 10.90 6.87 14.46
CA LEU A 71 11.90 5.83 14.29
C LEU A 71 11.28 4.43 14.10
N GLY A 72 10.07 4.19 14.62
CA GLY A 72 9.33 2.94 14.43
C GLY A 72 8.86 2.80 12.99
N ALA A 73 8.18 3.81 12.45
CA ALA A 73 7.75 3.86 11.06
C ALA A 73 8.94 3.78 10.09
N ALA A 74 10.04 4.47 10.39
CA ALA A 74 11.26 4.42 9.58
C ALA A 74 11.85 2.99 9.50
N ARG A 75 11.95 2.30 10.64
CA ARG A 75 12.40 0.89 10.68
C ARG A 75 11.47 -0.02 9.89
N GLU A 76 10.17 0.20 10.01
CA GLU A 76 9.19 -0.61 9.29
C GLU A 76 9.30 -0.42 7.78
N ARG A 77 9.49 0.83 7.30
CA ARG A 77 9.73 1.11 5.89
C ARG A 77 10.99 0.43 5.37
N VAL A 78 12.10 0.49 6.11
CA VAL A 78 13.33 -0.20 5.72
C VAL A 78 13.13 -1.72 5.67
N ARG A 79 12.42 -2.31 6.65
CA ARG A 79 12.12 -3.75 6.64
C ARG A 79 11.30 -4.15 5.42
N VAL A 80 10.21 -3.43 5.13
CA VAL A 80 9.36 -3.73 3.97
C VAL A 80 10.14 -3.56 2.67
N ALA A 81 10.90 -2.46 2.54
CA ALA A 81 11.74 -2.20 1.38
C ALA A 81 12.71 -3.35 1.11
N ARG A 82 13.40 -3.86 2.14
CA ARG A 82 14.29 -5.03 2.01
C ARG A 82 13.53 -6.30 1.60
N ALA A 83 12.40 -6.59 2.24
CA ALA A 83 11.60 -7.78 1.96
C ALA A 83 11.07 -7.81 0.52
N LEU A 84 10.65 -6.66 -0.02
CA LEU A 84 10.21 -6.54 -1.41
C LEU A 84 11.32 -6.81 -2.43
N GLY A 85 12.60 -6.71 -2.03
CA GLY A 85 13.73 -7.12 -2.86
C GLY A 85 13.72 -8.60 -3.25
N THR A 86 13.05 -9.44 -2.46
CA THR A 86 12.87 -10.89 -2.73
C THR A 86 11.42 -11.27 -3.03
N LEU A 87 10.51 -10.29 -3.03
CA LEU A 87 9.07 -10.46 -3.23
C LEU A 87 8.58 -9.51 -4.34
N PRO A 88 8.97 -9.75 -5.61
CA PRO A 88 8.69 -8.86 -6.72
C PRO A 88 7.20 -8.79 -7.08
N LEU A 89 6.42 -9.86 -6.91
CA LEU A 89 4.98 -9.84 -7.24
C LEU A 89 4.20 -8.96 -6.27
N MET A 90 4.55 -8.97 -4.98
CA MET A 90 3.98 -8.07 -3.98
C MET A 90 4.40 -6.63 -4.24
N GLY A 91 5.66 -6.39 -4.59
CA GLY A 91 6.14 -5.05 -4.96
C GLY A 91 5.38 -4.48 -6.15
N GLN A 92 5.16 -5.30 -7.18
CA GLN A 92 4.38 -4.91 -8.35
C GLN A 92 2.89 -4.67 -8.04
N ALA A 93 2.30 -5.48 -7.17
CA ALA A 93 0.91 -5.29 -6.75
C ALA A 93 0.73 -3.98 -5.97
N LEU A 94 1.70 -3.62 -5.12
CA LEU A 94 1.73 -2.30 -4.47
C LEU A 94 1.87 -1.17 -5.49
N ALA A 95 2.78 -1.32 -6.45
CA ALA A 95 3.02 -0.32 -7.50
C ALA A 95 1.80 -0.08 -8.40
N ARG A 96 0.90 -1.07 -8.53
CA ARG A 96 -0.37 -0.95 -9.26
C ARG A 96 -1.55 -0.55 -8.37
N GLY A 97 -1.34 -0.32 -7.07
CA GLY A 97 -2.41 -0.03 -6.11
C GLY A 97 -3.36 -1.20 -5.83
N GLU A 98 -3.00 -2.42 -6.24
CA GLU A 98 -3.81 -3.64 -6.04
C GLU A 98 -3.69 -4.20 -4.61
N LEU A 99 -2.59 -3.87 -3.94
CA LEU A 99 -2.39 -4.08 -2.51
C LEU A 99 -2.01 -2.77 -1.84
N SER A 100 -2.59 -2.49 -0.68
CA SER A 100 -2.15 -1.36 0.12
C SER A 100 -0.84 -1.62 0.84
N TYR A 101 -0.11 -0.56 1.18
CA TYR A 101 1.10 -0.65 1.99
C TYR A 101 0.85 -1.41 3.30
N ALA A 102 -0.31 -1.23 3.93
CA ALA A 102 -0.67 -1.93 5.15
C ALA A 102 -0.70 -3.45 4.96
N LYS A 103 -1.32 -3.95 3.89
CA LYS A 103 -1.36 -5.38 3.55
C LYS A 103 0.04 -5.90 3.23
N VAL A 104 0.79 -5.20 2.38
CA VAL A 104 2.16 -5.58 2.01
C VAL A 104 3.05 -5.68 3.24
N ARG A 105 2.97 -4.69 4.14
CA ARG A 105 3.70 -4.67 5.40
C ARG A 105 3.38 -5.85 6.30
N ALA A 106 2.13 -6.30 6.34
CA ALA A 106 1.75 -7.49 7.10
C ALA A 106 2.21 -8.78 6.40
N LEU A 107 1.92 -8.95 5.11
CA LEU A 107 2.28 -10.13 4.32
C LEU A 107 3.79 -10.37 4.26
N THR A 108 4.59 -9.31 4.09
CA THR A 108 6.07 -9.39 4.06
C THR A 108 6.70 -9.85 5.38
N ARG A 109 5.92 -10.07 6.45
CA ARG A 109 6.42 -10.69 7.68
C ARG A 109 6.53 -12.22 7.57
N VAL A 110 5.73 -12.82 6.68
CA VAL A 110 5.61 -14.29 6.56
C VAL A 110 5.85 -14.78 5.14
N ALA A 111 5.79 -13.89 4.14
CA ALA A 111 6.00 -14.25 2.75
C ALA A 111 7.46 -14.59 2.45
N THR A 112 7.62 -15.65 1.68
CA THR A 112 8.87 -16.09 1.05
C THR A 112 8.67 -16.13 -0.46
N SER A 113 9.75 -16.25 -1.23
CA SER A 113 9.67 -16.35 -2.70
C SER A 113 8.76 -17.52 -3.16
N GLU A 114 8.76 -18.64 -2.43
CA GLU A 114 7.94 -19.82 -2.73
C GLU A 114 6.45 -19.62 -2.39
N THR A 115 6.16 -18.81 -1.38
CA THR A 115 4.79 -18.59 -0.88
C THR A 115 4.15 -17.31 -1.41
N GLU A 116 4.93 -16.49 -2.11
CA GLU A 116 4.56 -15.15 -2.54
C GLU A 116 3.26 -15.13 -3.35
N ALA A 117 3.18 -15.93 -4.42
CA ALA A 117 2.01 -15.94 -5.31
C ALA A 117 0.72 -16.33 -4.57
N ARG A 118 0.80 -17.31 -3.66
CA ARG A 118 -0.33 -17.75 -2.84
C ARG A 118 -0.78 -16.65 -1.87
N LEU A 119 0.17 -16.02 -1.18
CA LEU A 119 -0.13 -14.95 -0.21
C LEU A 119 -0.61 -13.67 -0.92
N LEU A 120 -0.12 -13.38 -2.12
CA LEU A 120 -0.61 -12.29 -2.96
C LEU A 120 -2.10 -12.49 -3.31
N ALA A 121 -2.49 -13.71 -3.69
CA ALA A 121 -3.89 -14.03 -3.99
C ALA A 121 -4.78 -13.80 -2.75
N VAL A 122 -4.33 -14.21 -1.56
CA VAL A 122 -5.02 -13.92 -0.29
C VAL A 122 -5.13 -12.42 -0.04
N GLY A 123 -4.05 -11.66 -0.23
CA GLY A 123 -4.02 -10.21 -0.01
C GLY A 123 -4.96 -9.43 -0.93
N ARG A 124 -5.15 -9.90 -2.18
CA ARG A 124 -6.09 -9.30 -3.15
C ARG A 124 -7.55 -9.60 -2.80
N ALA A 125 -7.84 -10.80 -2.29
CA ALA A 125 -9.19 -11.23 -1.95
C ALA A 125 -9.70 -10.67 -0.60
N GLY A 126 -8.81 -10.36 0.35
CA GLY A 126 -9.18 -9.83 1.66
C GLY A 126 -9.28 -8.31 1.71
N THR A 127 -10.15 -7.75 2.55
CA THR A 127 -10.05 -6.34 2.98
C THR A 127 -8.84 -6.17 3.92
N ALA A 128 -8.34 -4.94 4.12
CA ALA A 128 -7.15 -4.69 4.98
C ALA A 128 -7.35 -5.11 6.46
N ALA A 129 -8.57 -5.44 6.88
CA ALA A 129 -8.91 -5.94 8.21
C ALA A 129 -8.58 -7.44 8.43
N HIS A 130 -8.24 -8.20 7.38
CA HIS A 130 -8.05 -9.66 7.44
C HIS A 130 -6.59 -10.12 7.26
N VAL A 131 -5.61 -9.22 7.40
CA VAL A 131 -4.16 -9.53 7.28
C VAL A 131 -3.40 -9.17 8.54
#